data_AF-A0A2G2G3H6-F1
#
_entry.id   AF-A0A2G2G3H6-F1
#
_cell.length_a   1.000
_cell.length_b   1.000
_cell.length_c   1.000
_cell.angle_alpha   90.00
_cell.angle_beta   90.00
_cell.angle_gamma   90.00
#
_symmetry.space_group_name_H-M   'P 1'
#
loop_
_entity.id
_entity.type
_entity.pdbx_description
1 polymer ?
#
loop_
_entity_poly.entity_id
_entity_poly.type
_entity_poly.pdbx_seq_one_letter_code
_entity_poly.pdbx_strand_id
1 'polypeptide(L)'
;MRLTDGPNGDQGALDIIRASTDPDDLAVVMKNTSQGLGHGHFDKMGLLVFDAGSEILRDYAAARFLNIEAKYGGHYLPENNAFAKQTIAHNALVVDETSHFNGVTKTGNLHAPNLGPFITEDGLTMASADIDTAYPDVSLSRTVAMISDAAFPRPIIVDLVEGHSKAVHQYDLPFYYNGHITETNFPVQGHARSRKPLGDKNGYQYLWNAAQTEIGSPLSQVTWLLNHSFYSVSTVVPSGAEVIFVEIGASDPNFNLRREPGFILRARQANGVSFVSVIEPHGEYNPTDEYTIGSHSLVQLVEHFEAGADELIKITTKAGEIVSLGIADDENETARHTVNVNGVDFTWSGPAHVFHSESQKAKGQ
;
A
#
# COMPACT_ATOMS: atom_id res chain seq x y z
N MET A 1 13.60 -10.13 -4.99
CA MET A 1 14.97 -9.62 -4.83
C MET A 1 14.99 -8.68 -3.64
N ARG A 2 16.00 -8.80 -2.76
CA ARG A 2 16.24 -7.89 -1.63
C ARG A 2 17.60 -7.21 -1.81
N LEU A 3 17.62 -5.89 -1.81
CA LEU A 3 18.84 -5.09 -1.94
C LEU A 3 19.13 -4.41 -0.60
N THR A 4 20.04 -4.97 0.19
CA THR A 4 20.35 -4.45 1.52
C THR A 4 21.00 -3.07 1.47
N ASP A 5 20.71 -2.25 2.48
CA ASP A 5 21.11 -0.85 2.55
C ASP A 5 22.14 -0.60 3.66
N GLY A 6 22.87 0.51 3.53
CA GLY A 6 23.99 0.89 4.39
C GLY A 6 25.34 0.28 3.96
N PRO A 7 26.47 0.79 4.50
CA PRO A 7 27.81 0.35 4.10
C PRO A 7 28.07 -1.15 4.27
N ASN A 8 27.39 -1.78 5.24
CA ASN A 8 27.51 -3.21 5.54
C ASN A 8 26.27 -4.01 5.11
N GLY A 9 25.25 -3.38 4.53
CA GLY A 9 23.99 -4.05 4.21
C GLY A 9 23.12 -4.42 5.43
N ASP A 10 23.22 -3.66 6.51
CA ASP A 10 22.56 -3.90 7.81
C ASP A 10 21.55 -2.80 8.19
N GLN A 11 21.21 -1.88 7.28
CA GLN A 11 20.33 -0.73 7.54
C GLN A 11 19.05 -0.80 6.69
N GLY A 12 18.36 -1.92 6.77
CA GLY A 12 17.17 -2.19 5.98
C GLY A 12 17.50 -2.63 4.55
N ALA A 13 16.54 -2.53 3.63
CA ALA A 13 16.67 -2.95 2.25
C ALA A 13 15.65 -2.30 1.30
N LEU A 14 15.94 -2.31 0.00
CA LEU A 14 14.94 -2.14 -1.04
C LEU A 14 14.47 -3.52 -1.50
N ASP A 15 13.22 -3.87 -1.21
CA ASP A 15 12.62 -5.14 -1.59
C ASP A 15 11.85 -4.97 -2.91
N ILE A 16 12.15 -5.84 -3.87
CA ILE A 16 11.56 -5.84 -5.21
C ILE A 16 10.95 -7.22 -5.47
N ILE A 17 9.64 -7.26 -5.58
CA ILE A 17 8.85 -8.45 -5.88
C ILE A 17 8.38 -8.34 -7.34
N ARG A 18 8.57 -9.39 -8.14
CA ARG A 18 8.18 -9.42 -9.56
C ARG A 18 7.39 -10.69 -9.83
N ALA A 19 6.31 -10.58 -10.58
CA ALA A 19 5.49 -11.71 -11.01
C ALA A 19 6.26 -12.66 -11.91
N SER A 20 7.11 -12.11 -12.79
CA SER A 20 7.95 -12.88 -13.68
C SER A 20 9.23 -12.14 -14.08
N THR A 21 9.97 -12.69 -15.04
CA THR A 21 11.15 -12.06 -15.65
C THR A 21 10.81 -11.09 -16.78
N ASP A 22 9.53 -11.00 -17.18
CA ASP A 22 9.07 -10.01 -18.15
C ASP A 22 9.19 -8.60 -17.53
N PRO A 23 9.89 -7.65 -18.18
CA PRO A 23 10.07 -6.31 -17.65
C PRO A 23 8.77 -5.51 -17.51
N ASP A 24 7.72 -5.86 -18.26
CA ASP A 24 6.43 -5.16 -18.25
C ASP A 24 5.39 -5.82 -17.33
N ASP A 25 5.71 -6.95 -16.71
CA ASP A 25 4.81 -7.67 -15.80
C ASP A 25 4.75 -7.00 -14.41
N LEU A 26 3.80 -7.44 -13.59
CA LEU A 26 3.53 -6.88 -12.27
C LEU A 26 4.79 -6.88 -11.40
N ALA A 27 5.13 -5.72 -10.87
CA ALA A 27 6.23 -5.54 -9.94
C ALA A 27 5.85 -4.64 -8.78
N VAL A 28 6.38 -4.95 -7.61
CA VAL A 28 6.18 -4.19 -6.38
C VAL A 28 7.54 -3.80 -5.82
N VAL A 29 7.65 -2.56 -5.37
CA VAL A 29 8.83 -2.05 -4.67
C VAL A 29 8.40 -1.62 -3.28
N MET A 30 9.02 -2.22 -2.27
CA MET A 30 8.84 -1.88 -0.87
C MET A 30 10.11 -1.20 -0.34
N LYS A 31 9.98 0.04 0.11
CA LYS A 31 11.07 0.89 0.57
C LYS A 31 11.37 0.67 2.05
N ASN A 32 11.99 -0.46 2.35
CA ASN A 32 12.45 -0.80 3.70
C ASN A 32 13.85 -0.23 4.00
N THR A 33 14.24 0.86 3.33
CA THR A 33 15.59 1.41 3.35
C THR A 33 15.83 2.35 4.53
N SER A 34 17.11 2.65 4.79
CA SER A 34 17.52 3.78 5.61
C SER A 34 17.03 5.12 5.03
N GLN A 35 17.33 6.21 5.71
CA GLN A 35 16.83 7.54 5.33
C GLN A 35 17.40 8.07 4.00
N GLY A 36 18.65 7.80 3.64
CA GLY A 36 19.26 8.41 2.44
C GLY A 36 19.68 9.89 2.60
N LEU A 37 20.06 10.28 3.82
CA LEU A 37 20.61 11.61 4.14
C LEU A 37 19.65 12.76 3.78
N GLY A 38 20.19 13.89 3.31
CA GLY A 38 19.45 15.11 3.01
C GLY A 38 18.47 15.00 1.83
N HIS A 39 18.61 13.98 0.97
CA HIS A 39 17.68 13.71 -0.12
C HIS A 39 16.60 12.71 0.25
N GLY A 40 16.74 12.06 1.40
CA GLY A 40 15.76 11.15 1.97
C GLY A 40 14.37 11.73 2.13
N HIS A 41 13.37 10.87 1.93
CA HIS A 41 11.97 11.12 2.19
C HIS A 41 11.55 10.49 3.53
N PHE A 42 10.44 10.92 4.10
CA PHE A 42 9.89 10.38 5.33
C PHE A 42 8.87 9.28 4.99
N ASP A 43 9.32 8.20 4.36
CA ASP A 43 8.49 7.21 3.65
C ASP A 43 8.85 5.77 4.01
N LYS A 44 9.16 5.50 5.28
CA LYS A 44 9.54 4.17 5.76
C LYS A 44 8.46 3.15 5.39
N MET A 45 8.89 2.05 4.79
CA MET A 45 8.03 0.97 4.29
C MET A 45 7.01 1.45 3.24
N GLY A 46 7.31 2.50 2.47
CA GLY A 46 6.46 2.95 1.36
C GLY A 46 6.39 1.94 0.20
N LEU A 47 5.25 1.94 -0.51
CA LEU A 47 4.96 0.99 -1.60
C LEU A 47 4.89 1.69 -2.96
N LEU A 48 5.45 1.06 -3.98
CA LEU A 48 5.21 1.39 -5.38
C LEU A 48 4.78 0.12 -6.12
N VAL A 49 3.88 0.27 -7.10
CA VAL A 49 3.39 -0.84 -7.92
C VAL A 49 3.52 -0.47 -9.39
N PHE A 50 4.02 -1.38 -10.20
CA PHE A 50 4.18 -1.26 -11.64
C PHE A 50 3.49 -2.44 -12.32
N ASP A 51 2.83 -2.21 -13.45
CA ASP A 51 2.19 -3.24 -14.28
C ASP A 51 2.04 -2.69 -15.71
N ALA A 52 2.16 -3.56 -16.71
CA ALA A 52 2.04 -3.22 -18.12
C ALA A 52 2.87 -1.98 -18.54
N GLY A 53 4.13 -1.92 -18.07
CA GLY A 53 5.05 -0.81 -18.35
C GLY A 53 4.66 0.54 -17.72
N SER A 54 3.70 0.57 -16.80
CA SER A 54 3.17 1.79 -16.18
C SER A 54 3.32 1.78 -14.66
N GLU A 55 3.53 2.95 -14.07
CA GLU A 55 3.37 3.15 -12.62
C GLU A 55 1.89 3.09 -12.26
N ILE A 56 1.51 2.16 -11.38
CA ILE A 56 0.13 1.93 -10.93
C ILE A 56 -0.12 2.66 -9.61
N LEU A 57 0.72 2.40 -8.60
CA LEU A 57 0.82 3.18 -7.38
C LEU A 57 2.14 3.93 -7.39
N ARG A 58 2.06 5.26 -7.36
CA ARG A 58 3.18 6.15 -7.63
C ARG A 58 3.86 6.64 -6.36
N ASP A 59 5.13 6.99 -6.50
CA ASP A 59 5.85 7.87 -5.60
C ASP A 59 6.02 9.23 -6.29
N TYR A 60 5.69 10.31 -5.59
CA TYR A 60 5.74 11.65 -6.17
C TYR A 60 7.17 12.10 -6.54
N ALA A 61 8.18 11.55 -5.86
CA ALA A 61 9.58 11.93 -5.95
C ALA A 61 9.81 13.42 -5.61
N ALA A 62 10.69 14.12 -6.31
CA ALA A 62 11.06 15.50 -5.97
C ALA A 62 10.11 16.55 -6.58
N ALA A 63 9.84 17.63 -5.84
CA ALA A 63 9.27 18.85 -6.41
C ALA A 63 10.41 19.71 -6.98
N ARG A 64 10.79 19.44 -8.23
CA ARG A 64 11.90 20.11 -8.92
C ARG A 64 11.72 20.07 -10.44
N PHE A 65 12.04 21.18 -11.09
CA PHE A 65 12.12 21.28 -12.54
C PHE A 65 13.58 21.43 -12.95
N LEU A 66 14.22 20.34 -13.36
CA LEU A 66 15.66 20.32 -13.62
C LEU A 66 16.03 21.30 -14.74
N ASN A 67 16.96 22.22 -14.45
CA ASN A 67 17.48 23.24 -15.37
C ASN A 67 16.44 24.22 -15.94
N ILE A 68 15.28 24.36 -15.29
CA ILE A 68 14.26 25.35 -15.66
C ILE A 68 14.42 26.58 -14.75
N GLU A 69 15.09 27.62 -15.25
CA GLU A 69 15.40 28.83 -14.50
C GLU A 69 14.14 29.50 -13.89
N ALA A 70 13.04 29.52 -14.65
CA ALA A 70 11.75 30.08 -14.21
C ALA A 70 11.14 29.34 -13.01
N LYS A 71 11.60 28.12 -12.70
CA LYS A 71 11.17 27.33 -11.55
C LYS A 71 12.31 27.28 -10.54
N TYR A 72 12.50 28.41 -9.87
CA TYR A 72 13.47 28.59 -8.79
C TYR A 72 14.91 28.22 -9.21
N GLY A 73 15.35 28.67 -10.39
CA GLY A 73 16.70 28.39 -10.91
C GLY A 73 16.94 26.91 -11.26
N GLY A 74 15.90 26.08 -11.28
CA GLY A 74 15.99 24.63 -11.40
C GLY A 74 16.45 23.90 -10.13
N HIS A 75 16.41 24.57 -8.98
CA HIS A 75 16.65 23.98 -7.67
C HIS A 75 15.42 23.21 -7.16
N TYR A 76 15.61 22.47 -6.06
CA TYR A 76 14.48 21.93 -5.30
C TYR A 76 13.59 23.08 -4.81
N LEU A 77 12.29 22.96 -5.07
CA LEU A 77 11.30 23.97 -4.69
C LEU A 77 10.99 23.88 -3.19
N PRO A 78 10.43 24.93 -2.56
CA PRO A 78 9.97 24.86 -1.16
C PRO A 78 9.02 23.69 -0.89
N GLU A 79 8.16 23.36 -1.85
CA GLU A 79 7.21 22.25 -1.80
C GLU A 79 7.91 20.88 -1.75
N ASN A 80 9.20 20.79 -2.10
CA ASN A 80 9.96 19.55 -1.96
C ASN A 80 10.06 19.13 -0.49
N ASN A 81 10.30 20.09 0.40
CA ASN A 81 10.33 19.83 1.84
C ASN A 81 8.93 19.87 2.44
N ALA A 82 8.07 20.80 2.00
CA ALA A 82 6.76 21.02 2.61
C ALA A 82 5.70 19.97 2.20
N PHE A 83 5.90 19.28 1.08
CA PHE A 83 4.99 18.25 0.57
C PHE A 83 5.75 16.97 0.16
N ALA A 84 6.63 17.05 -0.85
CA ALA A 84 7.12 15.87 -1.56
C ALA A 84 7.88 14.86 -0.68
N LYS A 85 8.56 15.34 0.38
CA LYS A 85 9.22 14.50 1.38
C LYS A 85 8.32 13.98 2.50
N GLN A 86 7.16 14.59 2.71
CA GLN A 86 6.29 14.29 3.86
C GLN A 86 5.65 12.91 3.69
N THR A 87 5.41 12.20 4.79
CA THR A 87 4.89 10.81 4.74
C THR A 87 3.56 10.73 4.02
N ILE A 88 2.69 11.72 4.21
CA ILE A 88 1.39 11.79 3.54
C ILE A 88 1.49 11.80 2.01
N ALA A 89 2.62 12.20 1.41
CA ALA A 89 2.83 12.18 -0.05
C ALA A 89 3.24 10.79 -0.60
N HIS A 90 3.25 9.76 0.24
CA HIS A 90 3.70 8.40 -0.10
C HIS A 90 2.64 7.36 0.27
N ASN A 91 2.74 6.17 -0.34
CA ASN A 91 1.89 5.02 0.01
C ASN A 91 2.44 4.34 1.29
N ALA A 92 2.47 5.08 2.40
CA ALA A 92 3.02 4.67 3.69
C ALA A 92 2.11 5.12 4.85
N LEU A 93 2.13 4.39 5.96
CA LEU A 93 1.29 4.68 7.11
C LEU A 93 1.70 6.00 7.80
N VAL A 94 0.73 6.90 7.94
CA VAL A 94 0.86 8.19 8.65
C VAL A 94 0.12 8.12 9.97
N VAL A 95 0.72 8.63 11.04
CA VAL A 95 0.11 8.69 12.38
C VAL A 95 -0.10 10.15 12.77
N ASP A 96 -1.30 10.48 13.22
CA ASP A 96 -1.70 11.80 13.73
C ASP A 96 -1.31 12.97 12.80
N GLU A 97 -1.50 12.78 11.50
CA GLU A 97 -1.15 13.73 10.43
C GLU A 97 0.28 14.26 10.54
N THR A 98 1.20 13.40 10.98
CA THR A 98 2.59 13.75 11.25
C THR A 98 3.50 12.85 10.44
N SER A 99 4.55 13.42 9.84
CA SER A 99 5.52 12.61 9.09
C SER A 99 6.39 11.78 10.01
N HIS A 100 6.90 10.64 9.52
CA HIS A 100 7.91 9.84 10.20
C HIS A 100 9.03 10.72 10.76
N PHE A 101 9.44 10.44 11.99
CA PHE A 101 10.47 11.19 12.74
C PHE A 101 10.15 12.68 12.87
N ASN A 102 8.87 13.06 12.87
CA ASN A 102 8.38 14.44 12.84
C ASN A 102 8.93 15.27 11.67
N GLY A 103 9.30 14.62 10.56
CA GLY A 103 9.93 15.29 9.42
C GLY A 103 11.34 15.81 9.70
N VAL A 104 12.05 15.25 10.69
CA VAL A 104 13.42 15.65 11.05
C VAL A 104 14.43 14.68 10.44
N THR A 105 15.10 15.09 9.37
CA THR A 105 16.10 14.27 8.66
C THR A 105 17.21 13.75 9.56
N LYS A 106 17.67 14.57 10.53
CA LYS A 106 18.72 14.14 11.48
C LYS A 106 18.28 12.93 12.29
N THR A 107 17.01 12.88 12.72
CA THR A 107 16.44 11.75 13.47
C THR A 107 16.26 10.56 12.54
N GLY A 108 15.69 10.75 11.35
CA GLY A 108 15.52 9.66 10.37
C GLY A 108 16.84 9.00 10.00
N ASN A 109 17.95 9.74 9.90
CA ASN A 109 19.27 9.19 9.62
C ASN A 109 19.83 8.25 10.72
N LEU A 110 19.20 8.18 11.89
CA LEU A 110 19.62 7.28 12.98
C LEU A 110 18.93 5.92 12.92
N HIS A 111 17.92 5.77 12.06
CA HIS A 111 17.01 4.63 12.09
C HIS A 111 16.76 4.08 10.68
N ALA A 112 16.65 2.77 10.61
CA ALA A 112 16.21 2.04 9.42
C ALA A 112 15.18 0.98 9.87
N PRO A 113 14.30 0.52 8.96
CA PRO A 113 13.43 -0.62 9.25
C PRO A 113 14.23 -1.88 9.58
N ASN A 114 13.74 -2.67 10.52
CA ASN A 114 14.17 -4.05 10.72
C ASN A 114 13.53 -4.91 9.63
N LEU A 115 14.30 -5.80 9.03
CA LEU A 115 13.81 -6.67 7.97
C LEU A 115 13.26 -7.95 8.61
N GLY A 116 12.04 -8.33 8.24
CA GLY A 116 11.51 -9.66 8.46
C GLY A 116 11.76 -10.57 7.25
N PRO A 117 11.03 -11.70 7.14
CA PRO A 117 11.18 -12.67 6.07
C PRO A 117 11.21 -12.07 4.65
N PHE A 118 12.06 -12.65 3.80
CA PHE A 118 11.96 -12.53 2.34
C PHE A 118 11.80 -13.93 1.75
N ILE A 119 10.59 -14.24 1.29
CA ILE A 119 10.22 -15.58 0.83
C ILE A 119 10.06 -15.56 -0.68
N THR A 120 10.52 -16.60 -1.35
CA THR A 120 10.27 -16.83 -2.78
C THR A 120 10.05 -18.32 -2.99
N GLU A 121 8.80 -18.68 -3.23
CA GLU A 121 8.32 -20.04 -3.43
C GLU A 121 7.41 -20.06 -4.67
N ASP A 122 7.00 -21.26 -5.09
CA ASP A 122 6.06 -21.36 -6.22
C ASP A 122 4.74 -20.70 -5.86
N GLY A 123 4.31 -19.73 -6.68
CA GLY A 123 3.09 -18.97 -6.46
C GLY A 123 3.12 -17.94 -5.33
N LEU A 124 4.24 -17.75 -4.61
CA LEU A 124 4.38 -16.76 -3.53
C LEU A 124 5.73 -16.05 -3.60
N THR A 125 5.73 -14.72 -3.54
CA THR A 125 6.90 -13.96 -3.11
C THR A 125 6.48 -12.94 -2.08
N MET A 126 7.17 -12.88 -0.95
CA MET A 126 6.79 -12.04 0.19
C MET A 126 7.99 -11.31 0.78
N ALA A 127 7.77 -10.10 1.27
CA ALA A 127 8.71 -9.36 2.09
C ALA A 127 7.97 -8.70 3.26
N SER A 128 8.59 -8.68 4.44
CA SER A 128 8.10 -7.89 5.57
C SER A 128 9.20 -7.07 6.23
N ALA A 129 8.78 -6.04 6.96
CA ALA A 129 9.64 -5.20 7.78
C ALA A 129 8.83 -4.53 8.90
N ASP A 130 9.53 -4.08 9.94
CA ASP A 130 8.98 -3.29 11.02
C ASP A 130 9.87 -2.07 11.37
N ILE A 131 9.28 -1.09 12.04
CA ILE A 131 10.00 0.02 12.64
C ILE A 131 9.25 0.57 13.86
N ASP A 132 9.94 0.71 14.99
CA ASP A 132 9.39 1.20 16.26
C ASP A 132 9.82 2.63 16.63
N THR A 133 10.61 3.27 15.75
CA THR A 133 11.22 4.59 15.97
C THR A 133 10.61 5.71 15.13
N ALA A 134 9.69 5.40 14.21
CA ALA A 134 9.08 6.37 13.32
C ALA A 134 8.20 7.39 14.07
N TYR A 135 7.54 6.95 15.14
CA TYR A 135 6.68 7.77 16.01
C TYR A 135 6.89 7.39 17.48
N PRO A 136 6.67 8.32 18.42
CA PRO A 136 6.56 7.95 19.83
C PRO A 136 5.35 7.03 20.07
N ASP A 137 5.55 5.96 20.85
CA ASP A 137 4.50 5.04 21.30
C ASP A 137 3.71 4.30 20.21
N VAL A 138 4.20 4.30 18.96
CA VAL A 138 3.62 3.55 17.83
C VAL A 138 4.73 2.85 17.06
N SER A 139 4.69 1.52 17.02
CA SER A 139 5.48 0.75 16.05
C SER A 139 4.64 0.46 14.81
N LEU A 140 5.32 0.30 13.68
CA LEU A 140 4.72 0.04 12.38
C LEU A 140 5.26 -1.30 11.88
N SER A 141 4.41 -2.11 11.27
CA SER A 141 4.81 -3.30 10.50
C SER A 141 4.15 -3.25 9.13
N ARG A 142 4.82 -3.84 8.14
CA ARG A 142 4.24 -4.05 6.83
C ARG A 142 4.71 -5.37 6.24
N THR A 143 3.76 -6.14 5.71
CA THR A 143 4.01 -7.36 4.95
C THR A 143 3.37 -7.23 3.58
N VAL A 144 4.16 -7.46 2.54
CA VAL A 144 3.72 -7.44 1.14
C VAL A 144 3.97 -8.80 0.53
N ALA A 145 2.92 -9.44 0.04
CA ALA A 145 2.99 -10.71 -0.67
C ALA A 145 2.41 -10.55 -2.08
N MET A 146 3.08 -11.12 -3.07
CA MET A 146 2.53 -11.35 -4.40
C MET A 146 2.14 -12.82 -4.51
N ILE A 147 0.88 -13.08 -4.86
CA ILE A 147 0.32 -14.42 -4.95
C ILE A 147 -0.15 -14.68 -6.37
N SER A 148 0.32 -15.79 -6.94
CA SER A 148 -0.17 -16.33 -8.21
C SER A 148 -1.05 -17.53 -7.93
N ASP A 149 -2.33 -17.43 -8.27
CA ASP A 149 -3.31 -18.48 -8.06
C ASP A 149 -4.35 -18.46 -9.18
N ALA A 150 -4.78 -19.63 -9.65
CA ALA A 150 -5.76 -19.77 -10.72
C ALA A 150 -7.14 -19.16 -10.44
N ALA A 151 -7.45 -18.78 -9.20
CA ALA A 151 -8.62 -17.98 -8.85
C ALA A 151 -8.60 -16.58 -9.48
N PHE A 152 -7.42 -16.08 -9.87
CA PHE A 152 -7.23 -14.80 -10.52
C PHE A 152 -6.55 -14.99 -11.90
N PRO A 153 -6.89 -14.16 -12.90
CA PRO A 153 -6.26 -14.24 -14.22
C PRO A 153 -4.81 -13.73 -14.21
N ARG A 154 -4.45 -12.91 -13.21
CA ARG A 154 -3.13 -12.31 -13.01
C ARG A 154 -2.76 -12.39 -11.52
N PRO A 155 -1.47 -12.32 -11.17
CA PRO A 155 -1.05 -12.28 -9.77
C PRO A 155 -1.68 -11.09 -9.04
N ILE A 156 -1.98 -11.29 -7.77
CA ILE A 156 -2.51 -10.25 -6.88
C ILE A 156 -1.45 -9.88 -5.84
N ILE A 157 -1.58 -8.68 -5.27
CA ILE A 157 -0.73 -8.23 -4.16
C ILE A 157 -1.60 -8.19 -2.90
N VAL A 158 -1.13 -8.82 -1.84
CA VAL A 158 -1.65 -8.68 -0.49
C VAL A 158 -0.71 -7.75 0.26
N ASP A 159 -1.25 -6.66 0.79
CA ASP A 159 -0.53 -5.63 1.53
C ASP A 159 -1.17 -5.46 2.91
N LEU A 160 -0.50 -6.00 3.91
CA LEU A 160 -0.85 -5.86 5.31
C LEU A 160 -0.01 -4.75 5.92
N VAL A 161 -0.67 -3.68 6.36
CA VAL A 161 -0.04 -2.54 7.03
C VAL A 161 -0.64 -2.39 8.40
N GLU A 162 0.22 -2.32 9.42
CA GLU A 162 -0.24 -2.21 10.79
C GLU A 162 0.46 -1.09 11.55
N GLY A 163 -0.29 -0.50 12.48
CA GLY A 163 0.24 0.38 13.50
C GLY A 163 -0.10 -0.19 14.86
N HIS A 164 0.90 -0.44 15.69
CA HIS A 164 0.74 -1.06 17.01
C HIS A 164 0.91 0.00 18.10
N SER A 165 -0.13 0.23 18.90
CA SER A 165 -0.07 1.14 20.04
C SER A 165 -1.18 0.83 21.02
N LYS A 166 -0.98 1.13 22.31
CA LYS A 166 -2.07 1.07 23.31
C LYS A 166 -2.92 2.35 23.34
N ALA A 167 -2.37 3.46 22.85
CA ALA A 167 -3.04 4.75 22.85
C ALA A 167 -3.99 4.89 21.67
N VAL A 168 -4.83 5.93 21.71
CA VAL A 168 -5.72 6.27 20.60
C VAL A 168 -4.97 7.16 19.62
N HIS A 169 -4.88 6.72 18.37
CA HIS A 169 -4.26 7.47 17.28
C HIS A 169 -5.18 7.56 16.06
N GLN A 170 -4.91 8.56 15.21
CA GLN A 170 -5.41 8.56 13.83
C GLN A 170 -4.35 7.93 12.93
N TYR A 171 -4.78 7.00 12.08
CA TYR A 171 -3.97 6.34 11.09
C TYR A 171 -4.50 6.67 9.70
N ASP A 172 -3.61 7.12 8.83
CA ASP A 172 -3.90 7.37 7.42
C ASP A 172 -3.01 6.48 6.54
N LEU A 173 -3.61 5.70 5.65
CA LEU A 173 -2.91 4.91 4.64
C LEU A 173 -3.27 5.43 3.23
N PRO A 174 -2.38 6.19 2.56
CA PRO A 174 -2.62 6.72 1.22
C PRO A 174 -2.35 5.69 0.12
N PHE A 175 -3.09 5.83 -0.97
CA PHE A 175 -2.87 5.15 -2.26
C PHE A 175 -2.92 6.20 -3.39
N TYR A 176 -1.75 6.62 -3.87
CA TYR A 176 -1.57 7.52 -5.00
C TYR A 176 -1.57 6.74 -6.29
N TYR A 177 -2.76 6.58 -6.88
CA TYR A 177 -2.96 5.78 -8.07
C TYR A 177 -2.77 6.58 -9.36
N ASN A 178 -2.38 5.86 -10.41
CA ASN A 178 -2.40 6.34 -11.78
C ASN A 178 -3.65 5.84 -12.50
N GLY A 179 -4.52 6.75 -12.96
CA GLY A 179 -5.65 6.39 -13.80
C GLY A 179 -6.91 7.18 -13.46
N HIS A 180 -8.06 6.60 -13.77
CA HIS A 180 -9.36 7.22 -13.56
C HIS A 180 -10.31 6.26 -12.83
N ILE A 181 -10.88 6.69 -11.69
CA ILE A 181 -11.83 5.88 -10.92
C ILE A 181 -13.02 5.49 -11.79
N THR A 182 -13.40 4.22 -11.72
CA THR A 182 -14.54 3.66 -12.44
C THR A 182 -15.61 3.12 -11.50
N GLU A 183 -15.23 2.59 -10.33
CA GLU A 183 -16.15 1.93 -9.42
C GLU A 183 -15.70 2.04 -7.95
N THR A 184 -16.67 2.12 -7.04
CA THR A 184 -16.48 1.96 -5.60
C THR A 184 -17.62 1.10 -5.05
N ASN A 185 -17.38 0.32 -3.98
CA ASN A 185 -18.43 -0.44 -3.31
C ASN A 185 -19.24 0.38 -2.27
N PHE A 186 -18.94 1.68 -2.16
CA PHE A 186 -19.61 2.64 -1.28
C PHE A 186 -19.97 3.92 -2.05
N PRO A 187 -20.96 4.70 -1.61
CA PRO A 187 -21.33 5.96 -2.27
C PRO A 187 -20.29 7.05 -2.01
N VAL A 188 -19.72 7.64 -3.06
CA VAL A 188 -18.75 8.74 -2.93
C VAL A 188 -19.45 10.06 -2.65
N GLN A 189 -19.17 10.69 -1.50
CA GLN A 189 -19.69 12.03 -1.17
C GLN A 189 -18.71 13.13 -1.61
N GLY A 190 -18.84 13.54 -2.87
CA GLY A 190 -17.95 14.53 -3.50
C GLY A 190 -18.19 15.98 -3.05
N HIS A 191 -17.10 16.70 -2.81
CA HIS A 191 -17.08 18.16 -2.64
C HIS A 191 -17.10 18.89 -4.00
N ALA A 192 -18.20 18.71 -4.74
CA ALA A 192 -18.31 19.07 -6.16
C ALA A 192 -18.17 20.58 -6.48
N ARG A 193 -18.46 21.47 -5.53
CA ARG A 193 -18.48 22.93 -5.76
C ARG A 193 -17.33 23.69 -5.09
N SER A 194 -16.77 23.15 -4.02
CA SER A 194 -15.73 23.81 -3.23
C SER A 194 -14.94 22.76 -2.48
N ARG A 195 -13.65 22.66 -2.78
CA ARG A 195 -12.70 21.81 -2.06
C ARG A 195 -11.91 22.66 -1.08
N LYS A 196 -11.51 22.07 0.04
CA LYS A 196 -10.61 22.69 1.03
C LYS A 196 -9.33 21.87 1.11
N PRO A 197 -8.20 22.46 1.54
CA PRO A 197 -7.05 21.69 1.97
C PRO A 197 -7.49 20.62 2.98
N LEU A 198 -6.90 19.43 2.92
CA LEU A 198 -7.26 18.29 3.78
C LEU A 198 -6.84 18.55 5.24
N GLY A 199 -5.74 19.26 5.44
CA GLY A 199 -5.25 19.67 6.75
C GLY A 199 -4.33 20.88 6.63
N ASP A 200 -3.66 21.25 7.72
CA ASP A 200 -2.94 22.54 7.82
C ASP A 200 -1.41 22.41 7.79
N LYS A 201 -0.85 21.20 7.90
CA LYS A 201 0.60 20.97 8.05
C LYS A 201 1.05 19.61 7.50
N ASN A 202 2.36 19.38 7.50
CA ASN A 202 2.99 18.09 7.21
C ASN A 202 2.58 17.47 5.86
N GLY A 203 2.31 18.31 4.86
CA GLY A 203 1.92 17.89 3.50
C GLY A 203 0.41 17.90 3.26
N TYR A 204 -0.41 17.73 4.30
CA TYR A 204 -1.87 17.71 4.19
C TYR A 204 -2.45 19.03 3.63
N GLN A 205 -1.77 20.15 3.86
CA GLN A 205 -2.15 21.46 3.31
C GLN A 205 -2.01 21.56 1.78
N TYR A 206 -1.36 20.59 1.15
CA TYR A 206 -1.20 20.49 -0.30
C TYR A 206 -2.18 19.53 -0.97
N LEU A 207 -3.07 18.90 -0.21
CA LEU A 207 -4.09 17.98 -0.71
C LEU A 207 -5.46 18.65 -0.70
N TRP A 208 -6.13 18.71 -1.84
CA TRP A 208 -7.55 19.04 -1.88
C TRP A 208 -8.37 17.85 -1.37
N ASN A 209 -9.22 18.04 -0.37
CA ASN A 209 -10.26 17.05 -0.02
C ASN A 209 -11.34 17.10 -1.12
N ALA A 210 -11.30 16.12 -2.03
CA ALA A 210 -12.17 16.07 -3.19
C ALA A 210 -13.48 15.33 -2.90
N ALA A 211 -13.44 14.31 -2.04
CA ALA A 211 -14.59 13.58 -1.53
C ALA A 211 -14.22 12.85 -0.23
N GLN A 212 -15.18 12.60 0.64
CA GLN A 212 -14.94 11.88 1.89
C GLN A 212 -16.16 11.05 2.27
N THR A 213 -15.97 9.81 2.69
CA THR A 213 -17.09 8.91 3.00
C THR A 213 -16.71 7.97 4.14
N GLU A 214 -17.54 7.92 5.17
CA GLU A 214 -17.47 6.89 6.21
C GLU A 214 -17.92 5.53 5.65
N ILE A 215 -17.15 4.50 5.94
CA ILE A 215 -17.36 3.16 5.40
C ILE A 215 -18.21 2.34 6.37
N GLY A 216 -19.45 2.08 5.98
CA GLY A 216 -20.40 1.26 6.74
C GLY A 216 -20.29 -0.26 6.50
N SER A 217 -19.21 -0.71 5.85
CA SER A 217 -18.94 -2.09 5.45
C SER A 217 -17.56 -2.51 5.97
N PRO A 218 -17.31 -3.79 6.28
CA PRO A 218 -15.98 -4.25 6.68
C PRO A 218 -14.93 -4.17 5.56
N LEU A 219 -15.37 -3.96 4.31
CA LEU A 219 -14.52 -3.87 3.12
C LEU A 219 -14.76 -2.55 2.36
N SER A 220 -13.68 -1.84 2.07
CA SER A 220 -13.63 -0.74 1.09
C SER A 220 -13.04 -1.27 -0.21
N GLN A 221 -13.67 -0.98 -1.36
CA GLN A 221 -13.15 -1.33 -2.69
C GLN A 221 -13.18 -0.09 -3.58
N VAL A 222 -12.02 0.26 -4.15
CA VAL A 222 -11.85 1.35 -5.13
C VAL A 222 -11.22 0.78 -6.39
N THR A 223 -11.85 0.99 -7.53
CA THR A 223 -11.41 0.52 -8.84
C THR A 223 -11.14 1.69 -9.77
N TRP A 224 -10.05 1.62 -10.53
CA TRP A 224 -9.74 2.58 -11.58
C TRP A 224 -9.27 1.90 -12.87
N LEU A 225 -9.44 2.60 -13.98
CA LEU A 225 -8.92 2.25 -15.29
C LEU A 225 -7.61 2.99 -15.54
N LEU A 226 -6.60 2.28 -16.04
CA LEU A 226 -5.39 2.86 -16.61
C LEU A 226 -5.05 2.15 -17.91
N ASN A 227 -4.92 2.92 -19.00
CA ASN A 227 -4.68 2.42 -20.34
C ASN A 227 -5.69 1.31 -20.71
N HIS A 228 -5.25 0.05 -20.73
CA HIS A 228 -6.04 -1.12 -21.15
C HIS A 228 -6.43 -2.05 -20.00
N SER A 229 -6.14 -1.69 -18.75
CA SER A 229 -6.30 -2.56 -17.58
C SER A 229 -7.05 -1.84 -16.46
N PHE A 230 -7.81 -2.61 -15.68
CA PHE A 230 -8.42 -2.15 -14.44
C PHE A 230 -7.58 -2.60 -13.24
N TYR A 231 -7.62 -1.78 -12.20
CA TYR A 231 -6.94 -2.06 -10.94
C TYR A 231 -7.91 -1.80 -9.80
N SER A 232 -8.00 -2.75 -8.88
CA SER A 232 -8.84 -2.64 -7.69
C SER A 232 -8.00 -2.75 -6.44
N VAL A 233 -8.26 -1.89 -5.46
CA VAL A 233 -7.75 -2.02 -4.09
C VAL A 233 -8.93 -2.34 -3.20
N SER A 234 -8.92 -3.53 -2.62
CA SER A 234 -9.96 -4.02 -1.71
C SER A 234 -9.37 -4.17 -0.31
N THR A 235 -9.76 -3.31 0.63
CA THR A 235 -9.14 -3.21 1.95
C THR A 235 -10.12 -3.54 3.07
N VAL A 236 -9.71 -4.44 3.98
CA VAL A 236 -10.36 -4.61 5.27
C VAL A 236 -10.13 -3.35 6.08
N VAL A 237 -11.22 -2.71 6.50
CA VAL A 237 -11.17 -1.46 7.26
C VAL A 237 -11.86 -1.63 8.61
N PRO A 238 -11.32 -1.03 9.69
CA PRO A 238 -11.97 -1.08 10.99
C PRO A 238 -13.27 -0.26 10.99
N SER A 239 -14.13 -0.51 11.98
CA SER A 239 -15.36 0.26 12.16
C SER A 239 -15.08 1.76 12.30
N GLY A 240 -15.87 2.58 11.60
CA GLY A 240 -15.72 4.04 11.60
C GLY A 240 -14.55 4.54 10.76
N ALA A 241 -13.96 3.69 9.91
CA ALA A 241 -13.00 4.14 8.93
C ALA A 241 -13.65 4.99 7.83
N GLU A 242 -12.86 5.86 7.22
CA GLU A 242 -13.26 6.72 6.12
C GLU A 242 -12.36 6.49 4.91
N VAL A 243 -12.94 6.64 3.71
CA VAL A 243 -12.15 6.84 2.48
C VAL A 243 -12.23 8.31 2.10
N ILE A 244 -11.06 8.93 1.94
CA ILE A 244 -10.90 10.33 1.54
C ILE A 244 -10.22 10.38 0.18
N PHE A 245 -10.93 10.85 -0.85
CA PHE A 245 -10.33 11.11 -2.15
C PHE A 245 -9.65 12.47 -2.16
N VAL A 246 -8.40 12.49 -2.61
CA VAL A 246 -7.55 13.67 -2.63
C VAL A 246 -7.03 13.98 -4.03
N GLU A 247 -6.73 15.26 -4.26
CA GLU A 247 -5.97 15.71 -5.44
C GLU A 247 -4.84 16.64 -4.97
N ILE A 248 -3.60 16.35 -5.37
CA ILE A 248 -2.44 17.19 -5.06
C ILE A 248 -2.60 18.56 -5.75
N GLY A 249 -2.28 19.64 -5.02
CA GLY A 249 -2.24 21.00 -5.56
C GLY A 249 -2.98 22.04 -4.73
N ALA A 250 -3.42 21.72 -3.51
CA ALA A 250 -3.84 22.75 -2.56
C ALA A 250 -2.63 23.58 -2.13
N SER A 251 -2.85 24.83 -1.71
CA SER A 251 -1.78 25.74 -1.25
C SER A 251 -0.57 25.87 -2.19
N ASP A 252 -0.73 25.62 -3.49
CA ASP A 252 0.31 25.71 -4.52
C ASP A 252 0.03 26.88 -5.49
N PRO A 253 0.28 28.14 -5.08
CA PRO A 253 -0.02 29.32 -5.89
C PRO A 253 0.83 29.43 -7.16
N ASN A 254 1.96 28.70 -7.21
CA ASN A 254 2.94 28.78 -8.30
C ASN A 254 2.79 27.64 -9.33
N PHE A 255 1.81 26.76 -9.14
CA PHE A 255 1.61 25.57 -9.98
C PHE A 255 2.91 24.76 -10.10
N ASN A 256 3.53 24.49 -8.95
CA ASN A 256 4.77 23.73 -8.81
C ASN A 256 4.50 22.22 -8.72
N LEU A 257 3.33 21.83 -8.22
CA LEU A 257 2.97 20.45 -8.00
C LEU A 257 2.20 19.87 -9.21
N ARG A 258 2.51 18.62 -9.56
CA ARG A 258 1.69 17.83 -10.48
C ARG A 258 0.39 17.50 -9.77
N ARG A 259 -0.72 17.62 -10.49
CA ARG A 259 -2.03 17.19 -10.00
C ARG A 259 -2.13 15.69 -10.17
N GLU A 260 -1.95 14.97 -9.07
CA GLU A 260 -2.10 13.53 -9.05
C GLU A 260 -3.23 13.19 -8.07
N PRO A 261 -4.11 12.24 -8.44
CA PRO A 261 -5.17 11.80 -7.56
C PRO A 261 -4.62 10.78 -6.55
N GLY A 262 -5.35 10.63 -5.45
CA GLY A 262 -5.15 9.54 -4.52
C GLY A 262 -6.41 9.30 -3.71
N PHE A 263 -6.40 8.24 -2.92
CA PHE A 263 -7.35 8.09 -1.83
C PHE A 263 -6.61 7.69 -0.55
N ILE A 264 -7.18 8.01 0.60
CA ILE A 264 -6.62 7.75 1.91
C ILE A 264 -7.64 6.93 2.69
N LEU A 265 -7.20 5.82 3.27
CA LEU A 265 -7.95 5.12 4.30
C LEU A 265 -7.61 5.77 5.64
N ARG A 266 -8.59 6.38 6.29
CA ARG A 266 -8.43 7.04 7.60
C ARG A 266 -9.18 6.25 8.66
N ALA A 267 -8.53 5.94 9.77
CA ALA A 267 -9.17 5.32 10.91
C ALA A 267 -8.66 5.92 12.22
N ARG A 268 -9.55 6.13 13.18
CA ARG A 268 -9.18 6.53 14.55
C ARG A 268 -9.44 5.37 15.49
N GLN A 269 -8.37 4.72 15.96
CA GLN A 269 -8.47 3.46 16.70
C GLN A 269 -7.66 3.51 18.00
N ALA A 270 -8.14 2.76 18.99
CA ALA A 270 -7.37 2.37 20.17
C ALA A 270 -6.78 0.98 19.92
N ASN A 271 -5.65 0.65 20.55
CA ASN A 271 -4.98 -0.65 20.42
C ASN A 271 -4.38 -0.94 19.03
N GLY A 272 -4.12 0.10 18.23
CA GLY A 272 -3.54 -0.04 16.90
C GLY A 272 -4.56 -0.15 15.76
N VAL A 273 -4.06 -0.47 14.56
CA VAL A 273 -4.85 -0.69 13.35
C VAL A 273 -4.18 -1.74 12.47
N SER A 274 -4.98 -2.51 11.74
CA SER A 274 -4.54 -3.37 10.65
C SER A 274 -5.34 -3.03 9.40
N PHE A 275 -4.64 -2.66 8.32
CA PHE A 275 -5.20 -2.46 6.99
C PHE A 275 -4.73 -3.60 6.09
N VAL A 276 -5.67 -4.47 5.70
CA VAL A 276 -5.37 -5.60 4.81
C VAL A 276 -5.91 -5.33 3.42
N SER A 277 -5.03 -4.98 2.49
CA SER A 277 -5.39 -4.58 1.13
C SER A 277 -5.05 -5.68 0.12
N VAL A 278 -5.98 -5.97 -0.78
CA VAL A 278 -5.74 -6.77 -1.98
C VAL A 278 -5.71 -5.83 -3.18
N ILE A 279 -4.55 -5.73 -3.84
CA ILE A 279 -4.35 -4.97 -5.07
C ILE A 279 -4.42 -5.95 -6.24
N GLU A 280 -5.42 -5.77 -7.08
CA GLU A 280 -5.78 -6.72 -8.14
C GLU A 280 -5.72 -6.04 -9.51
N PRO A 281 -4.77 -6.41 -10.38
CA PRO A 281 -4.82 -6.11 -11.79
C PRO A 281 -5.84 -7.03 -12.50
N HIS A 282 -6.89 -6.48 -13.11
CA HIS A 282 -7.92 -7.28 -13.80
C HIS A 282 -8.47 -6.60 -15.05
N GLY A 283 -9.27 -7.38 -15.80
CA GLY A 283 -10.01 -6.91 -16.96
C GLY A 283 -9.15 -6.45 -18.13
N GLU A 284 -9.83 -6.07 -19.20
CA GLU A 284 -9.27 -5.54 -20.42
C GLU A 284 -10.20 -4.45 -20.97
N TYR A 285 -9.61 -3.35 -21.42
CA TYR A 285 -10.29 -2.30 -22.15
C TYR A 285 -9.57 -2.03 -23.47
N ASN A 286 -10.24 -2.23 -24.59
CA ASN A 286 -9.71 -1.94 -25.91
C ASN A 286 -10.52 -0.80 -26.56
N PRO A 287 -9.99 0.43 -26.59
CA PRO A 287 -10.67 1.57 -27.20
C PRO A 287 -10.69 1.52 -28.73
N THR A 288 -9.83 0.71 -29.36
CA THR A 288 -9.75 0.59 -30.82
C THR A 288 -10.84 -0.32 -31.35
N ASP A 289 -11.01 -1.48 -30.70
CA ASP A 289 -12.03 -2.48 -31.04
C ASP A 289 -13.34 -2.29 -30.25
N GLU A 290 -13.40 -1.24 -29.41
CA GLU A 290 -14.55 -0.80 -28.62
C GLU A 290 -15.16 -1.90 -27.73
N TYR A 291 -14.32 -2.63 -26.98
CA TYR A 291 -14.81 -3.62 -26.01
C TYR A 291 -14.17 -3.49 -24.62
N THR A 292 -14.89 -4.06 -23.65
CA THR A 292 -14.48 -4.19 -22.26
C THR A 292 -14.77 -5.60 -21.75
N ILE A 293 -13.81 -6.22 -21.07
CA ILE A 293 -13.95 -7.54 -20.44
C ILE A 293 -13.52 -7.42 -18.99
N GLY A 294 -14.27 -8.02 -18.04
CA GLY A 294 -13.82 -8.15 -16.66
C GLY A 294 -13.53 -6.84 -15.91
N SER A 295 -14.29 -5.77 -16.18
CA SER A 295 -14.07 -4.44 -15.58
C SER A 295 -14.35 -4.34 -14.08
N HIS A 296 -15.00 -5.35 -13.50
CA HIS A 296 -15.27 -5.42 -12.07
C HIS A 296 -14.21 -6.29 -11.38
N SER A 297 -13.79 -5.90 -10.18
CA SER A 297 -12.92 -6.71 -9.32
C SER A 297 -13.44 -8.14 -9.16
N LEU A 298 -12.56 -9.14 -9.13
CA LEU A 298 -12.95 -10.51 -8.77
C LEU A 298 -13.02 -10.68 -7.25
N VAL A 299 -12.45 -9.79 -6.45
CA VAL A 299 -12.50 -9.85 -4.99
C VAL A 299 -13.91 -9.55 -4.49
N GLN A 300 -14.47 -10.48 -3.70
CA GLN A 300 -15.78 -10.34 -3.06
C GLN A 300 -15.64 -10.01 -1.57
N LEU A 301 -14.69 -10.64 -0.90
CA LEU A 301 -14.47 -10.49 0.54
C LEU A 301 -12.99 -10.71 0.85
N VAL A 302 -12.48 -9.91 1.79
CA VAL A 302 -11.19 -10.12 2.45
C VAL A 302 -11.47 -10.19 3.94
N GLU A 303 -10.89 -11.17 4.61
CA GLU A 303 -11.00 -11.38 6.06
C GLU A 303 -9.60 -11.48 6.65
N HIS A 304 -9.41 -10.90 7.83
CA HIS A 304 -8.15 -10.93 8.57
C HIS A 304 -8.40 -11.56 9.94
N PHE A 305 -7.56 -12.53 10.31
CA PHE A 305 -7.63 -13.24 11.57
C PHE A 305 -6.25 -13.25 12.23
N GLU A 306 -6.21 -13.05 13.53
CA GLU A 306 -4.99 -13.06 14.34
C GLU A 306 -5.09 -14.16 15.41
N ALA A 307 -4.00 -14.88 15.63
CA ALA A 307 -3.83 -15.85 16.70
C ALA A 307 -2.45 -15.68 17.37
N GLY A 308 -2.36 -14.70 18.28
CA GLY A 308 -1.06 -14.33 18.85
C GLY A 308 -0.26 -13.50 17.84
N ALA A 309 0.89 -14.00 17.41
CA ALA A 309 1.72 -13.38 16.36
C ALA A 309 1.49 -14.01 14.97
N ASP A 310 0.61 -15.02 14.89
CA ASP A 310 0.24 -15.65 13.64
C ASP A 310 -0.96 -14.92 13.03
N GLU A 311 -0.91 -14.70 11.72
CA GLU A 311 -1.95 -14.02 10.96
C GLU A 311 -2.46 -14.91 9.82
N LEU A 312 -3.73 -14.77 9.50
CA LEU A 312 -4.34 -15.40 8.35
C LEU A 312 -5.19 -14.39 7.59
N ILE A 313 -4.85 -14.18 6.33
CA ILE A 313 -5.61 -13.38 5.39
C ILE A 313 -6.35 -14.33 4.47
N LYS A 314 -7.67 -14.21 4.38
CA LYS A 314 -8.52 -15.05 3.54
C LYS A 314 -9.24 -14.19 2.50
N ILE A 315 -9.06 -14.53 1.23
CA ILE A 315 -9.60 -13.81 0.08
C ILE A 315 -10.61 -14.71 -0.61
N THR A 316 -11.85 -14.24 -0.69
CA THR A 316 -12.93 -14.94 -1.42
C THR A 316 -13.24 -14.18 -2.70
N THR A 317 -13.25 -14.88 -3.83
CA THR A 317 -13.61 -14.30 -5.13
C THR A 317 -15.13 -14.31 -5.35
N LYS A 318 -15.61 -13.52 -6.29
CA LYS A 318 -17.01 -13.52 -6.76
C LYS A 318 -17.42 -14.85 -7.40
N ALA A 319 -16.47 -15.65 -7.85
CA ALA A 319 -16.69 -17.00 -8.35
C ALA A 319 -16.82 -18.07 -7.24
N GLY A 320 -16.53 -17.70 -5.98
CA GLY A 320 -16.56 -18.61 -4.83
C GLY A 320 -15.22 -19.30 -4.54
N GLU A 321 -14.18 -19.05 -5.33
CA GLU A 321 -12.82 -19.52 -5.04
C GLU A 321 -12.26 -18.81 -3.80
N ILE A 322 -11.46 -19.54 -3.02
CA ILE A 322 -10.83 -19.04 -1.80
C ILE A 322 -9.32 -19.21 -1.90
N VAL A 323 -8.57 -18.14 -1.67
CA VAL A 323 -7.11 -18.15 -1.50
C VAL A 323 -6.82 -17.58 -0.12
N SER A 324 -5.96 -18.23 0.66
CA SER A 324 -5.54 -17.69 1.96
C SER A 324 -4.02 -17.59 2.06
N LEU A 325 -3.54 -16.62 2.82
CA LEU A 325 -2.14 -16.44 3.17
C LEU A 325 -2.00 -16.53 4.69
N GLY A 326 -1.27 -17.53 5.18
CA GLY A 326 -0.78 -17.57 6.56
C GLY A 326 0.55 -16.83 6.66
N ILE A 327 0.73 -16.02 7.68
CA ILE A 327 1.95 -15.25 7.97
C ILE A 327 2.31 -15.48 9.43
N ALA A 328 3.59 -15.72 9.72
CA ALA A 328 4.10 -15.85 11.06
C ALA A 328 5.30 -14.92 11.27
N ASP A 329 5.42 -14.41 12.50
CA ASP A 329 6.60 -13.65 12.95
C ASP A 329 7.84 -14.56 13.16
N ASP A 330 7.64 -15.88 13.31
CA ASP A 330 8.73 -16.84 13.46
C ASP A 330 9.34 -17.20 12.09
N GLU A 331 10.59 -16.79 11.87
CA GLU A 331 11.34 -17.09 10.64
C GLU A 331 11.79 -18.56 10.53
N ASN A 332 11.61 -19.37 11.57
CA ASN A 332 12.01 -20.78 11.55
C ASN A 332 11.14 -21.61 10.60
N GLU A 333 11.74 -22.11 9.53
CA GLU A 333 11.10 -22.95 8.49
C GLU A 333 10.33 -24.18 9.03
N THR A 334 10.68 -24.64 10.24
CA THR A 334 10.06 -25.83 10.87
C THR A 334 9.09 -25.50 12.00
N ALA A 335 8.99 -24.24 12.40
CA ALA A 335 7.96 -23.80 13.35
C ALA A 335 6.59 -24.11 12.77
N ARG A 336 5.63 -24.42 13.64
CA ARG A 336 4.28 -24.82 13.24
C ARG A 336 3.28 -23.82 13.80
N HIS A 337 2.45 -23.32 12.92
CA HIS A 337 1.49 -22.25 13.17
C HIS A 337 0.08 -22.77 12.97
N THR A 338 -0.90 -22.20 13.69
CA THR A 338 -2.30 -22.58 13.51
C THR A 338 -3.24 -21.44 13.84
N VAL A 339 -4.09 -21.10 12.88
CA VAL A 339 -5.20 -20.15 13.06
C VAL A 339 -6.51 -20.90 12.87
N ASN A 340 -7.40 -20.86 13.87
CA ASN A 340 -8.73 -21.46 13.77
C ASN A 340 -9.73 -20.42 13.23
N VAL A 341 -10.33 -20.72 12.08
CA VAL A 341 -11.38 -19.90 11.48
C VAL A 341 -12.68 -20.70 11.45
N ASN A 342 -13.64 -20.30 12.27
CA ASN A 342 -14.98 -20.92 12.33
C ASN A 342 -14.94 -22.45 12.50
N GLY A 343 -13.99 -22.97 13.28
CA GLY A 343 -13.84 -24.41 13.52
C GLY A 343 -12.99 -25.15 12.48
N VAL A 344 -12.42 -24.46 11.50
CA VAL A 344 -11.44 -25.01 10.55
C VAL A 344 -10.04 -24.53 10.93
N ASP A 345 -9.12 -25.46 11.13
CA ASP A 345 -7.71 -25.15 11.41
C ASP A 345 -6.94 -24.91 10.11
N PHE A 346 -6.35 -23.73 9.98
CA PHE A 346 -5.33 -23.42 8.98
C PHE A 346 -3.98 -23.63 9.63
N THR A 347 -3.27 -24.68 9.22
CA THR A 347 -1.96 -25.04 9.76
C THR A 347 -0.90 -24.95 8.69
N TRP A 348 0.23 -24.30 8.99
CA TRP A 348 1.40 -24.27 8.13
C TRP A 348 2.69 -24.35 8.95
N SER A 349 3.82 -24.45 8.24
CA SER A 349 5.15 -24.34 8.81
C SER A 349 5.97 -23.28 8.11
N GLY A 350 6.86 -22.65 8.86
CA GLY A 350 7.67 -21.54 8.37
C GLY A 350 6.94 -20.19 8.36
N PRO A 351 7.63 -19.16 7.85
CA PRO A 351 7.20 -17.76 8.01
C PRO A 351 5.95 -17.39 7.19
N ALA A 352 5.62 -18.11 6.12
CA ALA A 352 4.37 -17.91 5.41
C ALA A 352 3.93 -19.16 4.64
N HIS A 353 2.65 -19.20 4.26
CA HIS A 353 2.11 -20.24 3.40
C HIS A 353 0.87 -19.78 2.64
N VAL A 354 0.79 -20.11 1.34
CA VAL A 354 -0.43 -19.90 0.55
C VAL A 354 -1.27 -21.17 0.54
N PHE A 355 -2.50 -21.05 1.05
CA PHE A 355 -3.55 -22.04 0.86
C PHE A 355 -4.27 -21.75 -0.46
N HIS A 356 -3.87 -22.48 -1.49
CA HIS A 356 -4.35 -22.29 -2.85
C HIS A 356 -5.84 -22.60 -3.04
N SER A 357 -6.43 -21.97 -4.06
CA SER A 357 -7.81 -22.24 -4.48
C SER A 357 -8.02 -23.65 -5.02
N GLU A 358 -9.27 -24.08 -5.11
CA GLU A 358 -9.62 -25.35 -5.74
C GLU A 358 -9.23 -25.37 -7.22
N SER A 359 -9.39 -24.25 -7.92
CA SER A 359 -8.95 -24.08 -9.31
C SER A 359 -7.44 -24.28 -9.47
N GLN A 360 -6.63 -23.79 -8.53
CA GLN A 360 -5.18 -23.95 -8.57
C GLN A 360 -4.78 -25.40 -8.26
N LYS A 361 -5.41 -26.03 -7.26
CA LYS A 361 -5.21 -27.45 -6.95
C LYS A 361 -5.55 -28.35 -8.14
N ALA A 362 -6.60 -28.02 -8.88
CA ALA A 362 -7.01 -28.76 -10.08
C ALA A 362 -6.03 -28.62 -11.26
N LYS A 363 -5.25 -27.52 -11.34
CA LYS A 363 -4.19 -27.37 -12.36
C LYS A 363 -2.91 -28.15 -12.03
N GLY A 364 -2.66 -28.40 -10.75
CA GLY A 364 -1.48 -29.13 -10.27
C GLY A 364 -1.63 -30.65 -10.26
N GLN A 365 -2.85 -31.17 -10.47
CA GLN A 365 -3.15 -32.58 -10.71
C GLN A 365 -3.06 -32.91 -12.20
#